data_AF-A0A7U5GZL3-F1
#
_entry.id   AF-A0A7U5GZL3-F1
#
_cell.length_a   1.000
_cell.length_b   1.000
_cell.length_c   1.000
_cell.angle_alpha   90.00
_cell.angle_beta   90.00
_cell.angle_gamma   90.00
#
_symmetry.space_group_name_H-M   'P 1'
#
loop_
_entity.id
_entity.type
_entity.pdbx_description
1 polymer ?
#
loop_
_entity_poly.entity_id
_entity_poly.type
_entity_poly.pdbx_seq_one_letter_code
_entity_poly.pdbx_strand_id
1 'polypeptide(L)' 'MAKSYYPRFYTKDMVKVFVESGKITEAQYKEITGDKFVADKK' A
#
# COMPACT_ATOMS: atom_id res chain seq x y z
N MET A 1 -2.29 -0.23 -26.16
CA MET A 1 -3.17 -0.74 -25.09
C MET A 1 -2.30 -1.30 -23.97
N ALA A 2 -2.11 -0.57 -22.88
CA ALA A 2 -1.35 -1.08 -21.74
C ALA A 2 -2.16 -2.20 -21.06
N LYS A 3 -1.63 -3.42 -21.15
CA LYS A 3 -2.13 -4.62 -20.46
C LYS A 3 -1.86 -4.43 -18.96
N SER A 4 -2.74 -3.73 -18.25
CA SER A 4 -2.71 -3.66 -16.78
C SER A 4 -3.12 -5.03 -16.22
N TYR A 5 -2.15 -5.93 -16.12
CA TYR A 5 -2.29 -7.30 -15.61
C TYR A 5 -2.56 -7.38 -14.09
N TYR A 6 -2.73 -6.25 -13.43
CA TYR A 6 -3.11 -6.19 -12.03
C TYR A 6 -4.32 -5.27 -11.91
N PRO A 7 -5.53 -5.81 -11.68
CA PRO A 7 -6.56 -5.04 -11.02
C PRO A 7 -5.92 -4.57 -9.71
N ARG A 8 -5.83 -3.26 -9.48
CA ARG A 8 -5.33 -2.70 -8.21
C ARG A 8 -6.28 -3.16 -7.10
N PHE A 9 -6.03 -4.35 -6.54
CA PHE A 9 -6.88 -4.94 -5.52
C PHE A 9 -6.83 -4.19 -4.19
N TYR A 10 -5.83 -3.33 -4.00
CA TYR A 10 -5.67 -2.56 -2.77
C TYR A 10 -5.36 -1.10 -3.08
N THR A 11 -6.20 -0.20 -2.55
CA THR A 11 -5.90 1.23 -2.52
C THR A 11 -4.79 1.51 -1.51
N LYS A 12 -4.10 2.65 -1.64
CA LYS A 12 -3.08 3.06 -0.68
C LYS A 12 -3.57 3.00 0.77
N ASP A 13 -4.85 3.30 0.98
CA ASP A 13 -5.53 3.24 2.28
C ASP A 13 -5.62 1.82 2.82
N MET A 14 -6.02 0.84 1.99
CA MET A 14 -6.01 -0.57 2.37
C MET A 14 -4.59 -1.05 2.70
N VAL A 15 -3.59 -0.65 1.92
CA VAL A 15 -2.18 -0.97 2.21
C VAL A 15 -1.73 -0.34 3.53
N LYS A 16 -2.26 0.83 3.92
CA LYS A 16 -1.98 1.43 5.24
C LYS A 16 -2.55 0.57 6.36
N VAL A 17 -3.79 0.10 6.22
CA VAL A 17 -4.42 -0.81 7.19
C VAL A 17 -3.61 -2.10 7.36
N PHE A 18 -2.98 -2.62 6.31
CA PHE A 18 -2.08 -3.78 6.44
C PHE A 18 -0.81 -3.45 7.23
N VAL A 19 -0.25 -2.24 7.11
CA VAL A 19 0.87 -1.76 7.93
C VAL A 19 0.44 -1.59 9.39
N GLU A 20 -0.69 -0.93 9.62
CA GLU A 20 -1.24 -0.69 10.97
C GLU A 20 -1.65 -1.98 11.67
N SER A 21 -2.14 -2.96 10.90
CA SER A 21 -2.44 -4.31 11.38
C SER A 21 -1.18 -5.17 11.60
N GLY A 22 0.02 -4.67 11.29
CA GLY A 22 1.29 -5.38 11.41
C GLY A 22 1.48 -6.54 10.42
N LYS A 23 0.64 -6.60 9.37
CA LYS A 23 0.72 -7.65 8.33
C LYS A 23 1.83 -7.41 7.32
N ILE A 24 2.22 -6.15 7.14
CA ILE A 24 3.35 -5.74 6.29
C ILE A 24 4.12 -4.62 6.99
N THR A 25 5.37 -4.41 6.61
CA THR A 25 6.20 -3.31 7.13
C THR A 25 6.07 -2.05 6.28
N GLU A 26 6.48 -0.89 6.81
CA GLU A 26 6.52 0.37 6.06
C GLU A 26 7.40 0.29 4.80
N ALA A 27 8.44 -0.55 4.83
CA ALA A 27 9.27 -0.83 3.67
C ALA A 27 8.48 -1.56 2.59
N GLN A 28 7.72 -2.60 2.96
CA GLN A 28 6.84 -3.31 2.04
C GLN A 28 5.71 -2.43 1.52
N TYR A 29 5.15 -1.53 2.33
CA TYR A 29 4.19 -0.53 1.87
C TYR A 29 4.77 0.29 0.72
N LYS A 30 6.02 0.74 0.85
CA LYS A 30 6.72 1.51 -0.18
C LYS A 30 7.00 0.69 -1.43
N GLU A 31 7.34 -0.59 -1.31
CA GLU A 31 7.51 -1.46 -2.47
C GLU A 31 6.18 -1.74 -3.20
N ILE A 32 5.07 -1.89 -2.46
CA ILE A 32 3.75 -2.19 -3.03
C ILE A 32 3.13 -0.93 -3.66
N THR A 33 3.22 0.21 -2.98
CA THR A 33 2.54 1.45 -3.41
C THR A 33 3.44 2.41 -4.19
N GLY A 34 4.77 2.24 -4.11
CA GLY A 34 5.74 3.19 -4.64
C GLY A 34 5.85 4.48 -3.82
N ASP A 35 5.12 4.60 -2.71
CA ASP A 35 5.00 5.82 -1.91
C ASP A 35 5.54 5.60 -0.49
N LYS A 36 6.00 6.66 0.16
CA LYS A 36 6.37 6.54 1.58
C LYS A 36 5.08 6.36 2.39
N PHE A 37 5.10 5.40 3.32
CA PHE A 37 4.03 5.31 4.30
C PHE A 37 4.00 6.60 5.13
N VAL A 38 2.93 7.37 4.99
CA VAL A 38 2.64 8.52 5.86
C VAL A 38 1.41 8.14 6.66
N ALA A 39 1.60 7.70 7.90
CA ALA A 39 0.51 7.58 8.85
C ALA A 39 -0.01 8.98 9.14
N ASP A 40 -1.15 9.35 8.54
CA ASP A 40 -1.89 10.53 8.97
C ASP A 40 -2.62 10.11 10.24
N LYS A 41 -1.91 10.15 11.38
CA LYS A 41 -2.55 10.02 12.70
C LYS A 41 -3.33 11.31 12.93
N LYS A 42 -4.61 11.30 12.57
CA LYS A 42 -5.57 12.33 12.98
C LYS A 42 -6.35 11.87 14.19
#